data_AF-A0A3P6I2H0-F1
#
_entry.id   AF-A0A3P6I2H0-F1
#
_cell.length_a   1.000
_cell.length_b   1.000
_cell.length_c   1.000
_cell.angle_alpha   90.00
_cell.angle_beta   90.00
_cell.angle_gamma   90.00
#
_symmetry.space_group_name_H-M   'P 1'
#
loop_
_entity.id
_entity.type
_entity.pdbx_description
1 polymer ?
#
loop_
_entity_poly.entity_id
_entity_poly.type
_entity_poly.pdbx_seq_one_letter_code
_entity_poly.pdbx_strand_id
1 'polypeptide(L)'
;MFPGEDEQDQVACIMEVLGLPCSSVMRKIRRLHHFFTDSGEPRYLAERAEQHQTKINGNNRPRRMCRADPGALSLEVLLKSSLGDDGCDPMLTDFIARCIRWDPMKRLTALEGLQHPWVTNGDVSDHDKIKESPQPGGTQPSEGSAISSSLEE
;
A
#
# COMPACT_ATOMS: atom_id res chain seq x y z
N MET A 1 -1.09 11.99 2.00
CA MET A 1 -0.59 11.01 1.02
C MET A 1 -0.29 11.66 -0.32
N PHE A 2 -1.25 12.29 -1.03
CA PHE A 2 -0.99 12.96 -2.31
C PHE A 2 -1.21 14.48 -2.19
N PRO A 3 -0.15 15.29 -2.00
CA PRO A 3 -0.27 16.73 -1.78
C PRO A 3 -0.28 17.50 -3.12
N GLY A 4 -1.40 17.47 -3.85
CA GLY A 4 -1.58 18.21 -5.10
C GLY A 4 -2.05 19.65 -4.87
N GLU A 5 -1.50 20.62 -5.61
CA GLU A 5 -1.89 22.04 -5.56
C GLU A 5 -3.14 22.35 -6.40
N ASP A 6 -3.32 21.65 -7.51
CA ASP A 6 -4.48 21.73 -8.41
C ASP A 6 -4.86 20.35 -8.96
N GLU A 7 -5.88 20.26 -9.80
CA GLU A 7 -6.37 18.98 -10.35
C GLU A 7 -5.29 18.24 -11.15
N GLN A 8 -4.48 18.95 -11.94
CA GLN A 8 -3.42 18.34 -12.74
C GLN A 8 -2.29 17.85 -11.84
N ASP A 9 -1.88 18.67 -10.87
CA ASP A 9 -0.84 18.32 -9.92
C ASP A 9 -1.28 17.15 -9.01
N GLN A 10 -2.55 17.10 -8.63
CA GLN A 10 -3.13 16.00 -7.87
C GLN A 10 -3.04 14.68 -8.64
N VAL A 11 -3.38 14.69 -9.94
CA VAL A 11 -3.25 13.51 -10.80
C VAL A 11 -1.78 13.14 -11.01
N ALA A 12 -0.89 14.12 -11.14
CA ALA A 12 0.55 13.88 -11.23
C ALA A 12 1.13 13.24 -9.95
N CYS A 13 0.70 13.69 -8.76
CA CYS A 13 1.05 13.05 -7.48
C CYS A 13 0.64 11.58 -7.43
N ILE A 14 -0.55 11.27 -7.95
CA ILE A 14 -1.06 9.90 -7.98
C ILE A 14 -0.24 9.06 -8.98
N MET A 15 0.07 9.60 -10.15
CA MET A 15 0.87 8.93 -11.17
C MET A 15 2.29 8.62 -10.70
N GLU A 16 2.91 9.54 -9.96
CA GLU A 16 4.25 9.36 -9.39
C GLU A 16 4.35 8.06 -8.57
N VAL A 17 3.24 7.66 -7.93
CA VAL A 17 3.18 6.47 -7.06
C VAL A 17 2.59 5.26 -7.76
N LEU A 18 1.49 5.43 -8.51
CA LEU A 18 0.74 4.34 -9.10
C LEU A 18 1.14 4.01 -10.55
N GLY A 19 2.03 4.80 -11.13
CA GLY A 19 2.27 4.77 -12.56
C GLY A 19 1.10 5.31 -13.37
N LEU A 20 1.15 5.10 -14.68
CA LEU A 20 0.09 5.52 -15.59
C LEU A 20 -1.20 4.69 -15.39
N PRO A 21 -2.39 5.29 -15.51
CA PRO A 21 -3.62 4.53 -15.62
C PRO A 21 -3.57 3.62 -16.85
N CYS A 22 -4.05 2.39 -16.74
CA CYS A 22 -4.10 1.47 -17.87
C CYS A 22 -5.07 1.97 -18.97
N SER A 23 -4.89 1.51 -20.20
CA SER A 23 -5.64 2.02 -21.36
C SER A 23 -7.17 1.86 -21.22
N SER A 24 -7.64 0.82 -20.52
CA SER A 24 -9.08 0.63 -20.24
C SER A 24 -9.66 1.69 -19.31
N VAL A 25 -8.85 2.21 -18.36
CA VAL A 25 -9.21 3.33 -17.50
C VAL A 25 -9.12 4.62 -18.28
N MET A 26 -8.04 4.86 -19.03
CA MET A 26 -7.85 6.08 -19.83
C MET A 26 -9.02 6.35 -20.79
N ARG A 27 -9.53 5.31 -21.48
CA ARG A 27 -10.68 5.43 -22.38
C ARG A 27 -11.97 5.91 -21.70
N LYS A 28 -12.10 5.76 -20.38
CA LYS A 28 -13.28 6.17 -19.61
C LYS A 28 -13.15 7.58 -19.02
N ILE A 29 -11.97 8.22 -19.13
CA ILE A 29 -11.72 9.56 -18.58
C ILE A 29 -12.38 10.62 -19.48
N ARG A 30 -13.29 11.42 -18.92
CA ARG A 30 -14.02 12.45 -19.67
C ARG A 30 -13.15 13.63 -20.14
N ARG A 31 -12.19 14.05 -19.31
CA ARG A 31 -11.28 15.17 -19.56
C ARG A 31 -9.85 14.67 -19.84
N LEU A 32 -9.70 13.60 -20.61
CA LEU A 32 -8.39 12.97 -20.85
C LEU A 32 -7.35 13.98 -21.35
N HIS A 33 -7.74 14.83 -22.31
CA HIS A 33 -6.92 15.89 -22.88
C HIS A 33 -6.44 16.94 -21.86
N HIS A 34 -7.05 17.00 -20.67
CA HIS A 34 -6.62 17.91 -19.60
C HIS A 34 -5.38 17.39 -18.86
N PHE A 35 -5.17 16.07 -18.85
CA PHE A 35 -4.06 15.42 -18.12
C PHE A 35 -3.02 14.83 -19.06
N PHE A 36 -3.40 14.48 -20.28
CA PHE A 36 -2.55 13.82 -21.27
C PHE A 36 -2.53 14.59 -22.58
N THR A 37 -1.41 14.44 -23.29
CA THR A 37 -1.25 14.83 -24.69
C THR A 37 -1.97 13.85 -25.62
N ASP A 38 -2.11 14.21 -26.90
CA ASP A 38 -2.67 13.32 -27.92
C ASP A 38 -1.76 12.09 -28.18
N SER A 39 -0.48 12.18 -27.85
CA SER A 39 0.46 11.05 -27.86
C SER A 39 0.31 10.11 -26.65
N GLY A 40 -0.53 10.46 -25.68
CA GLY A 40 -0.78 9.67 -24.47
C GLY A 40 0.20 9.93 -23.32
N GLU A 41 1.06 10.94 -23.44
CA GLU A 41 2.01 11.32 -22.39
C GLU A 41 1.37 12.26 -21.36
N PRO A 42 1.69 12.15 -20.07
CA PRO A 42 1.25 13.14 -19.08
C PRO A 42 1.71 14.56 -19.43
N ARG A 43 0.78 15.52 -19.41
CA ARG A 43 1.09 16.92 -19.78
C ARG A 43 2.18 17.53 -18.91
N TYR A 44 2.23 17.21 -17.62
CA TYR A 44 3.26 17.75 -16.73
C TYR A 44 4.68 17.35 -17.16
N LEU A 45 4.85 16.20 -17.82
CA LEU A 45 6.15 15.77 -18.36
C LEU A 45 6.51 16.54 -19.63
N ALA A 46 5.53 16.76 -20.52
CA ALA A 46 5.71 17.58 -21.70
C ALA A 46 6.10 19.02 -21.32
N GLU A 47 5.38 19.62 -20.37
CA GLU A 47 5.68 20.96 -19.85
C GLU A 47 7.06 21.01 -19.17
N ARG A 48 7.44 19.98 -18.41
CA ARG A 48 8.77 19.87 -17.80
C ARG A 48 9.86 19.86 -18.88
N ALA A 49 9.68 19.10 -19.96
CA ALA A 49 10.64 19.05 -21.06
C ALA A 49 10.81 20.41 -21.77
N GLU A 50 9.70 21.10 -22.05
CA GLU A 50 9.70 22.45 -22.64
C GLU A 50 10.39 23.49 -21.72
N GLN A 51 10.18 23.39 -20.40
CA GLN A 51 10.85 24.23 -19.41
C GLN A 51 12.37 23.98 -19.36
N HIS A 52 12.82 22.73 -19.50
CA HIS A 52 14.25 22.42 -19.58
C HIS A 52 14.89 23.05 -20.83
N GLN A 53 14.21 23.02 -21.98
CA GLN A 53 14.67 23.67 -23.21
C GLN A 53 14.76 25.20 -23.07
N THR A 54 13.80 25.83 -22.39
CA THR A 54 13.74 27.30 -22.23
C THR A 54 14.65 27.84 -21.12
N LYS A 55 14.97 27.05 -20.09
CA LYS A 55 16.00 27.39 -19.08
C LYS A 55 17.40 27.45 -19.67
N ILE A 56 17.72 26.57 -20.62
CA ILE A 56 18.97 26.65 -21.39
C ILE A 56 19.08 28.00 -22.13
N ASN A 57 17.95 28.58 -22.52
CA ASN A 57 17.87 29.86 -23.22
C ASN A 57 17.77 31.10 -22.29
N GLY A 58 17.97 30.94 -20.97
CA GLY A 58 18.09 32.05 -20.03
C GLY A 58 16.79 32.70 -19.53
N ASN A 59 15.62 32.17 -19.91
CA ASN A 59 14.34 32.69 -19.41
C ASN A 59 13.90 31.99 -18.12
N ASN A 60 13.98 32.69 -16.99
CA ASN A 60 13.63 32.15 -15.68
C ASN A 60 12.10 32.18 -15.45
N ARG A 61 11.38 31.21 -16.04
CA ARG A 61 9.97 30.99 -15.70
C ARG A 61 9.84 30.33 -14.32
N PRO A 62 8.83 30.70 -13.51
CA PRO A 62 8.61 30.07 -12.20
C PRO A 62 8.43 28.56 -12.37
N ARG A 63 9.03 27.77 -11.45
CA ARG A 63 8.91 26.30 -11.42
C ARG A 63 7.45 25.92 -11.15
N ARG A 64 6.63 25.79 -12.20
CA ARG A 64 5.38 25.02 -12.13
C ARG A 64 5.69 23.59 -12.52
N MET A 65 5.28 22.65 -11.66
CA MET A 65 5.43 21.20 -11.78
C MET A 65 6.87 20.66 -11.77
N CYS A 66 7.28 20.06 -10.66
CA CYS A 66 8.43 19.17 -10.58
C CYS A 66 8.00 17.87 -9.89
N ARG A 67 7.12 17.11 -10.54
CA ARG A 67 6.79 15.73 -10.14
C ARG A 67 7.71 14.75 -10.85
N ALA A 68 8.04 13.62 -10.21
CA ALA A 68 8.84 12.58 -10.84
C ALA A 68 8.06 11.83 -11.92
N ASP A 69 8.74 10.92 -12.61
CA ASP A 69 8.11 10.10 -13.64
C ASP A 69 7.08 9.14 -13.02
N PRO A 70 6.05 8.72 -13.78
CA PRO A 70 5.01 7.84 -13.25
C PRO A 70 5.60 6.52 -12.70
N GLY A 71 5.29 6.21 -11.44
CA GLY A 71 5.78 5.03 -10.74
C GLY A 71 7.20 5.15 -10.17
N ALA A 72 7.82 6.33 -10.23
CA ALA A 72 9.15 6.56 -9.66
C ALA A 72 9.17 6.57 -8.12
N LEU A 73 8.02 6.79 -7.46
CA LEU A 73 7.89 6.78 -6.00
C LEU A 73 7.18 5.51 -5.54
N SER A 74 7.83 4.69 -4.70
CA SER A 74 7.14 3.53 -4.14
C SER A 74 6.11 3.95 -3.07
N LEU A 75 5.02 3.18 -2.97
CA LEU A 75 4.00 3.40 -1.95
C LEU A 75 4.59 3.28 -0.53
N GLU A 76 5.54 2.36 -0.31
CA GLU A 76 6.25 2.18 0.95
C GLU A 76 6.98 3.45 1.39
N VAL A 77 7.74 4.08 0.47
CA VAL A 77 8.45 5.34 0.76
C VAL A 77 7.45 6.44 1.09
N LEU A 78 6.35 6.51 0.35
CA LEU A 78 5.30 7.49 0.59
C LEU A 78 4.63 7.31 1.97
N LEU A 79 4.26 6.08 2.31
CA LEU A 79 3.65 5.75 3.59
C LEU A 79 4.60 6.01 4.74
N LYS A 80 5.87 5.59 4.63
CA LYS A 80 6.91 5.89 5.61
C LYS A 80 7.11 7.39 5.82
N SER A 81 7.11 8.18 4.75
CA SER A 81 7.24 9.64 4.86
C SER A 81 6.05 10.32 5.54
N SER A 82 4.86 9.70 5.45
CA SER A 82 3.61 10.26 5.99
C SER A 82 3.31 9.79 7.41
N LEU A 83 3.63 8.53 7.72
CA LEU A 83 3.23 7.83 8.95
C LEU A 83 4.42 7.42 9.83
N GLY A 84 5.66 7.66 9.40
CA GLY A 84 6.86 7.22 10.14
C GLY A 84 7.05 5.70 10.09
N ASP A 85 7.47 5.12 11.21
CA ASP A 85 7.75 3.68 11.30
C ASP A 85 6.51 2.80 11.07
N ASP A 86 5.31 3.29 11.42
CA ASP A 86 4.04 2.61 11.14
C ASP A 86 3.80 2.43 9.62
N GLY A 87 4.36 3.31 8.79
CA GLY A 87 4.28 3.23 7.33
C GLY A 87 5.12 2.12 6.71
N CYS A 88 5.94 1.41 7.50
CA CYS A 88 6.75 0.28 7.04
C CYS A 88 6.01 -1.07 7.15
N ASP A 89 4.79 -1.12 7.70
CA ASP A 89 4.02 -2.35 7.80
C ASP A 89 3.60 -2.87 6.41
N PRO A 90 4.03 -4.09 6.00
CA PRO A 90 3.64 -4.68 4.73
C PRO A 90 2.13 -4.92 4.62
N MET A 91 1.44 -5.20 5.72
CA MET A 91 0.00 -5.47 5.74
C MET A 91 -0.80 -4.18 5.51
N LEU A 92 -0.40 -3.08 6.16
CA LEU A 92 -0.92 -1.75 5.87
C LEU A 92 -0.67 -1.36 4.40
N THR A 93 0.56 -1.58 3.92
CA THR A 93 0.94 -1.23 2.54
C THR A 93 0.07 -1.96 1.52
N ASP A 94 -0.16 -3.27 1.68
CA ASP A 94 -1.05 -4.04 0.81
C ASP A 94 -2.50 -3.53 0.88
N PHE A 95 -3.01 -3.26 2.10
CA PHE A 95 -4.36 -2.73 2.30
C PHE A 95 -4.56 -1.42 1.52
N ILE A 96 -3.64 -0.47 1.70
CA ILE A 96 -3.69 0.83 1.03
C ILE A 96 -3.54 0.68 -0.48
N ALA A 97 -2.60 -0.16 -0.94
CA ALA A 97 -2.38 -0.41 -2.37
C ALA A 97 -3.65 -0.93 -3.07
N ARG A 98 -4.45 -1.76 -2.39
CA ARG A 98 -5.73 -2.25 -2.90
C ARG A 98 -6.82 -1.17 -2.88
N CYS A 99 -6.80 -0.25 -1.91
CA CYS A 99 -7.75 0.86 -1.84
C CYS A 99 -7.58 1.87 -3.00
N ILE A 100 -6.34 2.14 -3.42
CA ILE A 100 -6.03 3.26 -4.32
C ILE A 100 -5.85 2.86 -5.79
N ARG A 101 -6.29 1.67 -6.21
CA ARG A 101 -6.16 1.22 -7.61
C ARG A 101 -6.80 2.20 -8.61
N TRP A 102 -6.17 2.35 -9.77
CA TRP A 102 -6.68 3.18 -10.87
C TRP A 102 -8.07 2.75 -11.33
N ASP A 103 -8.29 1.44 -11.53
CA ASP A 103 -9.58 0.89 -11.91
C ASP A 103 -10.49 0.79 -10.68
N PRO A 104 -11.61 1.54 -10.62
CA PRO A 104 -12.52 1.51 -9.47
C PRO A 104 -13.08 0.12 -9.19
N MET A 105 -13.27 -0.70 -10.23
CA MET A 105 -13.81 -2.06 -10.08
C MET A 105 -12.82 -3.04 -9.45
N LYS A 106 -11.53 -2.65 -9.37
CA LYS A 106 -10.46 -3.45 -8.76
C LYS A 106 -10.05 -2.92 -7.39
N ARG A 107 -10.72 -1.87 -6.88
CA ARG A 107 -10.45 -1.36 -5.54
C ARG A 107 -11.02 -2.30 -4.51
N LEU A 108 -10.32 -2.38 -3.37
CA LEU A 108 -10.79 -3.08 -2.19
C LEU A 108 -12.18 -2.58 -1.82
N THR A 109 -13.16 -3.47 -1.77
CA THR A 109 -14.49 -3.15 -1.27
C THR A 109 -14.48 -3.06 0.25
N ALA A 110 -15.49 -2.40 0.84
CA ALA A 110 -15.59 -2.29 2.29
C ALA A 110 -15.65 -3.67 2.98
N LEU A 111 -16.38 -4.63 2.39
CA LEU A 111 -16.50 -5.99 2.93
C LEU A 111 -15.16 -6.73 2.90
N GLU A 112 -14.44 -6.68 1.77
CA GLU A 112 -13.10 -7.26 1.67
C GLU A 112 -12.11 -6.55 2.60
N GLY A 113 -12.27 -5.23 2.79
CA GLY A 113 -11.45 -4.44 3.69
C GLY A 113 -11.60 -4.85 5.16
N LEU A 114 -12.82 -5.10 5.62
CA LEU A 114 -13.09 -5.61 6.97
C LEU A 114 -12.48 -7.00 7.21
N GLN A 115 -12.30 -7.78 6.16
CA GLN A 115 -11.68 -9.11 6.20
C GLN A 115 -10.17 -9.05 5.96
N HIS A 116 -9.60 -7.88 5.70
CA HIS A 116 -8.20 -7.76 5.36
C HIS A 116 -7.32 -8.05 6.59
N PRO A 117 -6.22 -8.82 6.46
CA PRO A 117 -5.35 -9.17 7.57
C PRO A 117 -4.88 -7.98 8.41
N TRP A 118 -4.60 -6.83 7.79
CA TRP A 118 -4.24 -5.59 8.52
C TRP A 118 -5.33 -5.14 9.52
N VAL A 119 -6.61 -5.32 9.17
CA VAL A 119 -7.75 -4.95 10.01
C VAL A 119 -8.04 -6.05 11.03
N THR A 120 -8.00 -7.32 10.62
CA THR A 120 -8.39 -8.45 11.48
C THR A 120 -7.30 -8.88 12.46
N ASN A 121 -6.02 -8.69 12.13
CA ASN A 121 -4.91 -9.07 13.00
C ASN A 121 -4.68 -8.09 14.16
N GLY A 122 -5.42 -6.97 14.21
CA GLY A 122 -5.42 -6.04 15.35
C GLY A 122 -6.06 -6.60 16.62
N ASP A 123 -6.76 -7.75 16.55
CA ASP A 123 -7.45 -8.38 17.68
C ASP A 123 -6.56 -9.36 18.49
N VAL A 124 -5.27 -9.52 18.12
CA VAL A 124 -4.38 -10.53 18.76
C VAL A 124 -3.30 -9.90 19.64
N SER A 125 -3.42 -8.61 19.99
CA SER A 125 -2.51 -7.96 20.93
C SER A 125 -3.22 -7.56 22.23
N ASP A 126 -3.13 -8.48 23.21
CA ASP A 126 -2.81 -8.18 24.61
C ASP A 126 -3.92 -7.93 25.66
N HIS A 127 -5.05 -8.66 25.61
CA HIS A 127 -5.99 -8.69 26.77
C HIS A 127 -6.38 -10.05 27.37
N ASP A 128 -5.95 -11.19 26.81
CA ASP A 128 -6.24 -12.52 27.37
C ASP A 128 -5.03 -13.22 28.00
N LYS A 129 -4.25 -12.49 28.82
CA LYS A 129 -3.45 -13.10 29.89
C LYS A 129 -4.17 -13.01 31.23
N ILE A 130 -5.38 -13.58 31.31
CA ILE A 130 -6.03 -13.82 32.61
C ILE A 130 -5.45 -15.11 33.20
N LYS A 131 -4.42 -14.92 34.04
CA LYS A 131 -4.03 -15.69 35.23
C LYS A 131 -4.42 -17.18 35.29
N GLU A 132 -3.46 -18.07 35.01
CA GLU A 132 -3.31 -19.27 35.83
C GLU A 132 -2.31 -18.99 36.96
N SER A 133 -2.82 -18.99 38.20
CA SER A 133 -2.00 -18.90 39.41
C SER A 133 -1.48 -20.28 39.80
N PRO A 134 -0.28 -20.40 40.39
CA PRO A 134 0.33 -21.69 40.70
C PRO A 134 -0.12 -22.20 42.08
N GLN A 135 -0.48 -23.48 42.17
CA GLN A 135 -0.65 -24.22 43.43
C GLN A 135 -0.15 -25.68 43.27
N PRO A 136 0.23 -26.36 44.38
CA PRO A 136 1.55 -26.99 44.48
C PRO A 136 1.51 -28.52 44.70
N GLY A 137 2.65 -29.16 44.40
CA GLY A 137 3.16 -30.32 45.15
C GLY A 137 2.50 -31.69 44.95
N GLY A 138 3.29 -32.68 44.52
CA GLY A 138 2.87 -34.08 44.54
C GLY A 138 3.84 -35.07 43.89
N THR A 139 5.03 -35.22 44.48
CA THR A 139 5.84 -36.45 44.63
C THR A 139 5.68 -37.62 43.61
N GLN A 140 6.75 -37.92 42.88
CA GLN A 140 7.02 -39.28 42.34
C GLN A 140 7.50 -40.23 43.46
N PRO A 141 7.23 -41.55 43.37
CA PRO A 141 8.23 -42.49 42.85
C PRO A 141 7.60 -43.65 42.02
N SER A 142 8.14 -44.01 40.85
CA SER A 142 9.15 -45.05 40.55
C SER A 142 8.72 -46.53 40.63
N GLU A 143 8.92 -47.22 39.50
CA GLU A 143 9.17 -48.66 39.28
C GLU A 143 8.05 -49.70 39.40
N GLY A 144 7.99 -50.60 38.41
CA GLY A 144 7.22 -51.85 38.50
C GLY A 144 6.93 -52.50 37.15
N SER A 145 7.51 -53.67 36.93
CA SER A 145 7.60 -54.44 35.69
C SER A 145 6.36 -55.33 35.40
N ALA A 146 6.31 -55.81 34.15
CA ALA A 146 5.89 -57.16 33.72
C ALA A 146 4.46 -57.42 33.19
N ILE A 147 4.45 -57.78 31.89
CA ILE A 147 3.88 -58.96 31.19
C ILE A 147 2.36 -59.33 31.20
N SER A 148 1.93 -59.68 29.97
CA SER A 148 1.05 -60.80 29.56
C SER A 148 -0.44 -60.55 29.33
N SER A 149 -0.88 -60.80 28.09
CA SER A 149 -2.17 -61.38 27.63
C SER A 149 -2.08 -61.47 26.09
N SER A 150 -1.96 -62.62 25.41
CA SER A 150 -2.80 -63.83 25.31
C SER A 150 -4.01 -63.66 24.37
N LEU A 151 -4.13 -64.61 23.42
CA LEU A 151 -5.30 -65.02 22.59
C LEU A 151 -5.67 -64.08 21.42
N GLU A 152 -6.01 -64.48 20.19
CA GLU A 152 -6.29 -65.69 19.38
C GLU A 152 -5.87 -65.27 17.92
N GLU A 153 -5.45 -66.09 16.96
CA GLU A 153 -5.96 -67.32 16.36
C GLU A 153 -4.84 -67.95 15.49
#